data_AF-A0A1X7LNS2-F1
#
_entry.id   AF-A0A1X7LNS2-F1
#
_cell.length_a   1.000
_cell.length_b   1.000
_cell.length_c   1.000
_cell.angle_alpha   90.00
_cell.angle_beta   90.00
_cell.angle_gamma   90.00
#
_symmetry.space_group_name_H-M   'P 1'
#
loop_
_entity.id
_entity.type
_entity.pdbx_description
1 polymer ?
#
loop_
_entity_poly.entity_id
_entity_poly.type
_entity_poly.pdbx_seq_one_letter_code
_entity_poly.pdbx_strand_id
1 'polypeptide(L)'
;MNAFLELTKLISIDKQSSEFDELIGGKGEYKKEFYTKLIGNYLRRWEIVPEWYDQRLAQYYAFLPEDRCTEFVIRSQSPLVMGQGQSSILETHLTLHRIYGVPYIPGTALKGLTAHYCHQYLGEEEAGFRSDGAYYEILFGSTERAALIQYHDAFPTKDTVSQALVLDVMTPHHHKYNDTAASVSAPRDDDSPVPIPFLSVRADFRILLSCESSSKENFAWLELARKLVKNAIEHEGVGGKTNAGYGRFNESIRG
;
A
#
# COMPACT_ATOMS: atom_id res chain seq x y z
N MET A 1 -6.52 -1.71 20.67
CA MET A 1 -5.16 -1.66 20.12
C MET A 1 -5.16 -0.81 18.85
N ASN A 2 -4.09 -0.06 18.59
CA ASN A 2 -3.86 0.67 17.33
C ASN A 2 -2.48 0.23 16.81
N ALA A 3 -2.41 -0.43 15.64
CA ALA A 3 -1.18 -1.06 15.18
C ALA A 3 -0.06 -0.06 14.88
N PHE A 4 -0.42 1.16 14.43
CA PHE A 4 0.55 2.23 14.24
C PHE A 4 1.21 2.60 15.58
N LEU A 5 0.42 2.76 16.64
CA LEU A 5 0.95 3.06 17.97
C LEU A 5 1.77 1.91 18.55
N GLU A 6 1.35 0.66 18.40
CA GLU A 6 2.15 -0.49 18.87
C GLU A 6 3.51 -0.53 18.18
N LEU A 7 3.54 -0.42 16.84
CA LEU A 7 4.79 -0.43 16.09
C LEU A 7 5.68 0.77 16.39
N THR A 8 5.12 1.95 16.65
CA THR A 8 5.92 3.17 16.87
C THR A 8 6.29 3.43 18.34
N LYS A 9 5.43 3.07 19.30
CA LYS A 9 5.69 3.28 20.73
C LYS A 9 6.64 2.25 21.30
N LEU A 10 6.58 0.99 20.86
CA LEU A 10 7.57 -0.01 21.25
C LEU A 10 8.97 0.43 20.80
N ILE A 11 9.10 1.00 19.60
CA ILE A 11 10.35 1.63 19.15
C ILE A 11 10.85 2.77 20.07
N SER A 12 9.94 3.45 20.79
CA SER A 12 10.29 4.59 21.64
C SER A 12 10.54 4.25 23.12
N ILE A 13 9.81 3.26 23.66
CA ILE A 13 9.90 2.83 25.07
C ILE A 13 11.08 1.87 25.25
N ASP A 14 11.41 1.12 24.20
CA ASP A 14 12.30 -0.03 24.29
C ASP A 14 13.76 0.33 23.96
N LYS A 15 14.04 1.57 23.50
CA LYS A 15 15.42 2.10 23.32
C LYS A 15 16.32 2.05 24.56
N GLN A 16 15.81 1.69 25.73
CA GLN A 16 16.55 1.52 26.98
C GLN A 16 16.42 0.12 27.60
N SER A 17 15.82 -0.87 26.90
CA SER A 17 15.59 -2.22 27.42
C SER A 17 16.45 -3.27 26.70
N SER A 18 16.75 -4.38 27.38
CA SER A 18 17.43 -5.54 26.79
C SER A 18 16.60 -6.26 25.72
N GLU A 19 15.26 -6.16 25.76
CA GLU A 19 14.36 -6.78 24.76
C GLU A 19 14.47 -6.10 23.38
N PHE A 20 14.76 -4.80 23.35
CA PHE A 20 14.93 -4.04 22.10
C PHE A 20 16.23 -4.33 21.38
N ASP A 21 17.32 -4.45 22.14
CA ASP A 21 18.62 -4.84 21.61
C ASP A 21 18.57 -6.29 21.09
N GLU A 22 17.78 -7.17 21.72
CA GLU A 22 17.46 -8.50 21.21
C GLU A 22 16.51 -8.48 20.00
N LEU A 23 15.63 -7.49 19.86
CA LEU A 23 14.76 -7.37 18.68
C LEU A 23 15.52 -6.86 17.43
N ILE A 24 16.50 -5.98 17.64
CA ILE A 24 17.36 -5.42 16.58
C ILE A 24 18.55 -6.35 16.27
N GLY A 25 19.14 -6.97 17.29
CA GLY A 25 20.31 -7.85 17.18
C GLY A 25 20.01 -9.34 17.14
N GLY A 26 18.78 -9.75 17.47
CA GLY A 26 18.39 -11.15 17.57
C GLY A 26 18.07 -11.79 16.23
N LYS A 27 18.39 -13.09 16.14
CA LYS A 27 18.01 -13.97 15.04
C LYS A 27 16.49 -13.88 14.80
N GLY A 28 16.04 -14.06 13.56
CA GLY A 28 14.66 -13.81 13.10
C GLY A 28 13.51 -14.41 13.94
N GLU A 29 13.75 -15.32 14.88
CA GLU A 29 12.73 -15.88 15.78
C GLU A 29 12.06 -14.82 16.69
N TYR A 30 12.82 -13.91 17.31
CA TYR A 30 12.23 -12.87 18.18
C TYR A 30 11.30 -11.92 17.42
N LYS A 31 11.75 -11.49 16.23
CA LYS A 31 10.96 -10.64 15.33
C LYS A 31 9.67 -11.34 14.88
N LYS A 32 9.74 -12.66 14.65
CA LYS A 32 8.59 -13.49 14.31
C LYS A 32 7.57 -13.56 15.45
N GLU A 33 8.02 -13.78 16.68
CA GLU A 33 7.15 -13.82 17.86
C GLU A 33 6.46 -12.47 18.11
N PHE A 34 7.22 -11.38 18.01
CA PHE A 34 6.69 -10.02 18.12
C PHE A 34 5.56 -9.76 17.11
N TYR A 35 5.79 -10.03 15.83
CA TYR A 35 4.78 -9.85 14.79
C TYR A 35 3.58 -10.78 14.99
N THR A 36 3.80 -12.02 15.43
CA THR A 36 2.71 -12.95 15.74
C THR A 36 1.80 -12.41 16.84
N LYS A 37 2.39 -11.86 17.92
CA LYS A 37 1.65 -11.20 19.01
C LYS A 37 0.89 -9.96 18.53
N LEU A 38 1.53 -9.12 17.71
CA LEU A 38 0.93 -7.93 17.12
C LEU A 38 -0.30 -8.30 16.26
N ILE A 39 -0.16 -9.26 15.36
CA ILE A 39 -1.24 -9.75 14.48
C ILE A 39 -2.39 -10.32 15.32
N GLY A 40 -2.09 -11.11 16.35
CA GLY A 40 -3.13 -11.64 17.25
C GLY A 40 -3.89 -10.55 18.00
N ASN A 41 -3.19 -9.50 18.48
CA ASN A 41 -3.82 -8.32 19.08
C ASN A 41 -4.66 -7.54 18.07
N TYR A 42 -4.20 -7.46 16.81
CA TYR A 42 -4.89 -6.75 15.74
C TYR A 42 -6.20 -7.45 15.41
N LEU A 43 -6.13 -8.76 15.17
CA LEU A 43 -7.29 -9.59 14.88
C LEU A 43 -8.35 -9.46 15.98
N ARG A 44 -7.99 -9.63 17.26
CA ARG A 44 -8.94 -9.46 18.39
C ARG A 44 -9.57 -8.07 18.45
N ARG A 45 -8.83 -7.02 18.07
CA ARG A 45 -9.35 -5.64 18.09
C ARG A 45 -10.40 -5.40 17.01
N TRP A 46 -10.22 -6.05 15.86
CA TRP A 46 -10.97 -5.81 14.63
C TRP A 46 -11.92 -6.94 14.27
N GLU A 47 -11.93 -8.05 15.03
CA GLU A 47 -12.85 -9.19 14.87
C GLU A 47 -14.31 -8.71 14.81
N ILE A 48 -14.66 -7.81 15.71
CA ILE A 48 -15.87 -6.99 15.60
C ILE A 48 -15.42 -5.60 15.18
N VAL A 49 -15.73 -5.24 13.93
CA VAL A 49 -15.40 -3.92 13.39
C VAL A 49 -16.05 -2.84 14.26
N PRO A 50 -15.28 -1.87 14.79
CA PRO A 50 -15.85 -0.84 15.64
C PRO A 50 -16.87 0.02 14.89
N GLU A 51 -17.99 0.32 15.53
CA GLU A 51 -19.07 1.13 14.92
C GLU A 51 -18.56 2.49 14.41
N TRP A 52 -17.67 3.15 15.17
CA TRP A 52 -17.08 4.42 14.75
C TRP A 52 -16.28 4.32 13.45
N TYR A 53 -15.67 3.16 13.17
CA TYR A 53 -14.90 2.97 11.93
C TYR A 53 -15.84 2.83 10.74
N ASP A 54 -16.90 2.03 10.91
CA ASP A 54 -17.93 1.86 9.88
C ASP A 54 -18.64 3.18 9.55
N GLN A 55 -19.04 3.94 10.58
CA GLN A 55 -19.62 5.28 10.42
C GLN A 55 -18.64 6.24 9.74
N ARG A 56 -17.36 6.19 10.10
CA ARG A 56 -16.33 7.05 9.51
C ARG A 56 -16.09 6.72 8.03
N LEU A 57 -16.05 5.44 7.66
CA LEU A 57 -15.94 5.03 6.27
C LEU A 57 -17.20 5.41 5.48
N ALA A 58 -18.39 5.23 6.05
CA ALA A 58 -19.63 5.64 5.41
C ALA A 58 -19.62 7.14 5.09
N GLN A 59 -19.20 7.99 6.04
CA GLN A 59 -19.02 9.43 5.79
C GLN A 59 -17.95 9.70 4.73
N TYR A 60 -16.82 9.00 4.80
CA TYR A 60 -15.70 9.19 3.87
C TYR A 60 -16.06 8.85 2.42
N TYR A 61 -16.88 7.83 2.19
CA TYR A 61 -17.28 7.42 0.84
C TYR A 61 -18.59 8.07 0.35
N ALA A 62 -19.37 8.71 1.23
CA ALA A 62 -20.63 9.38 0.88
C ALA A 62 -20.53 10.93 0.91
N PHE A 63 -19.33 11.50 1.00
CA PHE A 63 -19.16 12.94 1.18
C PHE A 63 -19.48 13.77 -0.09
N LEU A 64 -19.49 13.13 -1.26
CA LEU A 64 -19.83 13.74 -2.54
C LEU A 64 -20.99 13.00 -3.22
N PRO A 65 -21.81 13.70 -4.02
CA PRO A 65 -22.84 13.08 -4.86
C PRO A 65 -22.22 12.23 -5.97
N GLU A 66 -22.99 11.26 -6.47
CA GLU A 66 -22.57 10.26 -7.48
C GLU A 66 -22.08 10.87 -8.79
N ASP A 67 -22.51 12.09 -9.14
CA ASP A 67 -22.07 12.81 -10.35
C ASP A 67 -20.69 13.49 -10.21
N ARG A 68 -20.08 13.41 -9.02
CA ARG A 68 -18.76 14.01 -8.70
C ARG A 68 -17.78 13.03 -8.09
N CYS A 69 -18.18 11.78 -7.86
CA CYS A 69 -17.29 10.76 -7.37
C CYS A 69 -17.60 9.40 -7.99
N THR A 70 -16.58 8.56 -8.11
CA THR A 70 -16.72 7.17 -8.49
C THR A 70 -15.90 6.32 -7.54
N GLU A 71 -16.43 5.15 -7.21
CA GLU A 71 -15.83 4.26 -6.23
C GLU A 71 -15.94 2.80 -6.66
N PHE A 72 -14.98 2.00 -6.22
CA PHE A 72 -14.92 0.59 -6.56
C PHE A 72 -14.04 -0.16 -5.55
N VAL A 73 -14.25 -1.47 -5.45
CA VAL A 73 -13.48 -2.34 -4.57
C VAL A 73 -12.50 -3.16 -5.39
N ILE A 74 -11.24 -3.19 -4.95
CA ILE A 74 -10.20 -4.09 -5.45
C ILE A 74 -10.00 -5.23 -4.46
N ARG A 75 -9.91 -6.46 -4.95
CA ARG A 75 -9.72 -7.66 -4.13
C ARG A 75 -8.29 -8.15 -4.14
N SER A 76 -7.71 -8.31 -2.97
CA SER A 76 -6.31 -8.76 -2.84
C SER A 76 -6.16 -10.21 -3.32
N GLN A 77 -5.31 -10.42 -4.32
CA GLN A 77 -4.92 -11.75 -4.80
C GLN A 77 -3.67 -12.23 -4.08
N SER A 78 -2.69 -11.35 -3.89
CA SER A 78 -1.46 -11.60 -3.14
C SER A 78 -1.26 -10.58 -2.01
N PRO A 79 -0.41 -10.89 -1.01
CA PRO A 79 -0.05 -9.92 0.01
C PRO A 79 0.53 -8.65 -0.62
N LEU A 80 0.29 -7.53 0.02
CA LEU A 80 0.73 -6.20 -0.36
C LEU A 80 1.84 -5.74 0.59
N VAL A 81 2.92 -5.22 0.04
CA VAL A 81 3.98 -4.57 0.84
C VAL A 81 3.97 -3.09 0.51
N MET A 82 3.62 -2.24 1.47
CA MET A 82 3.53 -0.79 1.28
C MET A 82 4.37 -0.06 2.31
N GLY A 83 5.21 0.87 1.87
CA GLY A 83 6.04 1.69 2.75
C GLY A 83 7.53 1.29 2.80
N GLN A 84 7.97 0.32 2.00
CA GLN A 84 9.41 0.02 1.87
C GLN A 84 10.15 1.24 1.30
N GLY A 85 11.22 1.69 1.98
CA GLY A 85 12.02 2.87 1.61
C GLY A 85 12.03 3.99 2.66
N GLN A 86 11.13 3.95 3.65
CA GLN A 86 11.25 4.78 4.86
C GLN A 86 12.22 4.08 5.85
N SER A 87 13.02 4.83 6.61
CA SER A 87 13.96 4.28 7.60
C SER A 87 13.24 3.83 8.87
N SER A 88 13.01 2.52 9.05
CA SER A 88 12.44 1.92 10.27
C SER A 88 13.51 1.09 10.94
N ILE A 89 13.54 1.16 12.27
CA ILE A 89 14.41 0.33 13.11
C ILE A 89 14.10 -1.18 12.95
N LEU A 90 12.89 -1.55 12.51
CA LEU A 90 12.51 -2.94 12.23
C LEU A 90 12.60 -3.32 10.74
N GLU A 91 13.12 -2.44 9.89
CA GLU A 91 13.31 -2.61 8.43
C GLU A 91 12.05 -2.98 7.63
N THR A 92 10.88 -2.95 8.26
CA THR A 92 9.59 -3.22 7.62
C THR A 92 8.63 -2.09 7.95
N HIS A 93 8.55 -1.13 7.04
CA HIS A 93 7.51 -0.12 7.11
C HIS A 93 6.26 -0.64 6.41
N LEU A 94 5.17 -0.65 7.17
CA LEU A 94 3.81 -0.71 6.66
C LEU A 94 3.21 0.69 6.68
N THR A 95 2.54 1.08 5.60
CA THR A 95 1.72 2.28 5.59
C THR A 95 0.45 2.07 6.42
N LEU A 96 0.46 2.54 7.66
CA LEU A 96 -0.67 2.45 8.60
C LEU A 96 -1.28 3.83 8.86
N HIS A 97 -2.61 3.90 8.89
CA HIS A 97 -3.31 5.12 9.23
C HIS A 97 -3.11 5.44 10.71
N ARG A 98 -2.60 6.63 11.03
CA ARG A 98 -2.18 6.98 12.40
C ARG A 98 -3.29 6.86 13.44
N ILE A 99 -4.51 7.30 13.07
CA ILE A 99 -5.65 7.35 13.99
C ILE A 99 -6.32 5.97 14.12
N TYR A 100 -6.50 5.28 12.99
CA TYR A 100 -7.26 4.03 12.96
C TYR A 100 -6.37 2.83 13.29
N GLY A 101 -5.09 2.89 12.93
CA GLY A 101 -4.16 1.77 13.07
C GLY A 101 -4.39 0.65 12.05
N VAL A 102 -5.12 0.92 10.96
CA VAL A 102 -5.33 -0.01 9.83
C VAL A 102 -4.35 0.31 8.70
N PRO A 103 -3.93 -0.67 7.88
CA PRO A 103 -3.22 -0.37 6.64
C PRO A 103 -4.12 0.38 5.66
N TYR A 104 -3.53 1.21 4.80
CA TYR A 104 -4.25 1.91 3.74
C TYR A 104 -3.33 2.12 2.52
N ILE A 105 -3.93 2.33 1.35
CA ILE A 105 -3.19 2.72 0.14
C ILE A 105 -3.33 4.24 0.00
N PRO A 106 -2.24 5.01 0.06
CA PRO A 106 -2.31 6.45 -0.13
C PRO A 106 -2.85 6.81 -1.50
N GLY A 107 -3.68 7.85 -1.58
CA GLY A 107 -4.18 8.38 -2.85
C GLY A 107 -3.05 8.83 -3.79
N THR A 108 -1.94 9.31 -3.22
CA THR A 108 -0.72 9.64 -3.96
C THR A 108 -0.05 8.41 -4.59
N ALA A 109 -0.11 7.24 -3.94
CA ALA A 109 0.41 5.99 -4.48
C ALA A 109 -0.47 5.52 -5.65
N LEU A 110 -1.81 5.62 -5.53
CA LEU A 110 -2.74 5.32 -6.62
C LEU A 110 -2.53 6.25 -7.82
N LYS A 111 -2.40 7.56 -7.54
CA LYS A 111 -2.14 8.57 -8.56
C LYS A 111 -0.82 8.30 -9.29
N GLY A 112 0.26 8.05 -8.53
CA GLY A 112 1.58 7.78 -9.08
C GLY A 112 1.64 6.51 -9.94
N LEU A 113 1.03 5.42 -9.45
CA LEU A 113 0.91 4.17 -10.20
C LEU A 113 0.17 4.39 -11.52
N THR A 114 -0.98 5.05 -11.47
CA THR A 114 -1.81 5.29 -12.66
C THR A 114 -1.11 6.22 -13.64
N ALA A 115 -0.41 7.24 -13.15
CA ALA A 115 0.37 8.16 -13.96
C ALA A 115 1.54 7.45 -14.66
N HIS A 116 2.25 6.58 -13.94
CA HIS A 116 3.31 5.75 -14.53
C HIS A 116 2.75 4.85 -15.62
N TYR A 117 1.65 4.14 -15.34
CA TYR A 117 0.98 3.27 -16.31
C TYR A 117 0.57 4.04 -17.59
N CYS A 118 -0.04 5.20 -17.44
CA CYS A 118 -0.45 6.03 -18.58
C CYS A 118 0.76 6.47 -19.41
N HIS A 119 1.81 6.97 -18.76
CA HIS A 119 3.00 7.45 -19.47
C HIS A 119 3.74 6.31 -20.20
N GLN A 120 3.95 5.19 -19.50
CA GLN A 120 4.82 4.12 -19.95
C GLN A 120 4.15 3.21 -20.99
N TYR A 121 2.85 2.94 -20.85
CA TYR A 121 2.15 1.97 -21.70
C TYR A 121 1.19 2.63 -22.70
N LEU A 122 0.40 3.61 -22.26
CA LEU A 122 -0.55 4.28 -23.15
C LEU A 122 0.08 5.43 -23.95
N GLY A 123 1.13 6.05 -23.41
CA GLY A 123 1.83 7.17 -24.03
C GLY A 123 2.61 6.82 -25.29
N GLU A 124 2.82 5.53 -25.58
CA GLU A 124 3.39 5.07 -26.86
C GLU A 124 2.34 5.07 -27.99
N GLU A 125 1.09 4.73 -27.67
CA GLU A 125 -0.01 4.64 -28.63
C GLU A 125 -0.74 5.99 -28.80
N GLU A 126 -0.89 6.74 -27.71
CA GLU A 126 -1.60 8.01 -27.68
C GLU A 126 -0.77 9.04 -26.90
N ALA A 127 -0.17 9.98 -27.64
CA ALA A 127 0.73 10.98 -27.09
C ALA A 127 0.09 11.85 -26.00
N GLY A 128 -1.24 12.00 -25.99
CA GLY A 128 -1.97 12.68 -24.93
C GLY A 128 -1.77 12.10 -23.52
N PHE A 129 -1.39 10.82 -23.39
CA PHE A 129 -1.10 10.17 -22.09
C PHE A 129 0.36 10.27 -21.65
N ARG A 130 1.25 10.83 -22.46
CA ARG A 130 2.62 11.11 -22.03
C ARG A 130 2.63 12.21 -20.97
N SER A 131 3.70 12.33 -20.20
CA SER A 131 3.77 13.27 -19.05
C SER A 131 3.65 14.75 -19.45
N ASP A 132 3.92 15.09 -20.71
CA ASP A 132 3.73 16.39 -21.35
C ASP A 132 2.45 16.49 -22.19
N GLY A 133 1.63 15.44 -22.19
CA GLY A 133 0.39 15.33 -22.96
C GLY A 133 -0.81 15.95 -22.25
N ALA A 134 -1.79 16.37 -23.05
CA ALA A 134 -2.98 17.07 -22.54
C ALA A 134 -3.85 16.19 -21.62
N TYR A 135 -3.99 14.89 -21.89
CA TYR A 135 -4.80 13.98 -21.06
C TYR A 135 -4.12 13.71 -19.72
N TYR A 136 -2.80 13.56 -19.75
CA TYR A 136 -2.00 13.41 -18.53
C TYR A 136 -2.13 14.63 -17.62
N GLU A 137 -2.01 15.85 -18.16
CA GLU A 137 -2.20 17.08 -17.36
C GLU A 137 -3.60 17.15 -16.74
N ILE A 138 -4.66 16.78 -17.48
CA ILE A 138 -6.03 16.75 -16.93
C ILE A 138 -6.13 15.75 -15.76
N LEU A 139 -5.61 14.53 -15.94
CA LEU A 139 -5.73 13.45 -14.95
C LEU A 139 -4.84 13.66 -13.73
N PHE A 140 -3.63 14.18 -13.92
CA PHE A 140 -2.58 14.19 -12.90
C PHE A 140 -2.05 15.58 -12.54
N GLY A 141 -2.40 16.61 -13.31
CA GLY A 141 -1.89 17.96 -13.15
C GLY A 141 -0.48 18.12 -13.68
N SER A 142 0.03 19.33 -13.58
CA SER A 142 1.40 19.73 -13.90
C SER A 142 1.95 20.63 -12.79
N THR A 143 3.14 21.19 -12.98
CA THR A 143 3.69 22.21 -12.06
C THR A 143 2.88 23.51 -12.07
N GLU A 144 2.11 23.76 -13.13
CA GLU A 144 1.36 25.00 -13.33
C GLU A 144 -0.15 24.83 -13.12
N ARG A 145 -0.67 23.59 -13.19
CA ARG A 145 -2.10 23.30 -13.13
C ARG A 145 -2.43 22.14 -12.21
N ALA A 146 -3.46 22.31 -11.40
CA ALA A 146 -4.01 21.23 -10.59
C ALA A 146 -4.70 20.18 -11.48
N ALA A 147 -4.64 18.92 -11.05
CA ALA A 147 -5.38 17.83 -11.68
C ALA A 147 -6.89 18.03 -11.55
N LEU A 148 -7.66 17.61 -12.55
CA LEU A 148 -9.11 17.53 -12.48
C LEU A 148 -9.58 16.45 -11.49
N ILE A 149 -8.82 15.35 -11.39
CA ILE A 149 -9.17 14.17 -10.60
C ILE A 149 -8.40 14.16 -9.28
N GLN A 150 -9.15 14.00 -8.18
CA GLN A 150 -8.65 13.78 -6.84
C GLN A 150 -8.61 12.28 -6.55
N TYR A 151 -7.42 11.79 -6.19
CA TYR A 151 -7.18 10.40 -5.80
C TYR A 151 -7.15 10.32 -4.29
N HIS A 152 -8.13 9.65 -3.70
CA HIS A 152 -8.30 9.56 -2.26
C HIS A 152 -7.59 8.33 -1.69
N ASP A 153 -7.33 8.35 -0.39
CA ASP A 153 -6.77 7.21 0.34
C ASP A 153 -7.77 6.04 0.31
N ALA A 154 -7.29 4.85 -0.08
CA ALA A 154 -8.11 3.66 -0.10
C ALA A 154 -7.97 2.89 1.21
N PHE A 155 -9.10 2.63 1.86
CA PHE A 155 -9.16 1.92 3.14
C PHE A 155 -9.66 0.49 2.96
N PRO A 156 -9.22 -0.43 3.85
CA PRO A 156 -9.67 -1.82 3.82
C PRO A 156 -11.16 -1.90 4.10
N THR A 157 -11.86 -2.81 3.40
CA THR A 157 -13.28 -3.07 3.60
C THR A 157 -13.52 -3.65 4.99
N LYS A 158 -14.73 -3.45 5.53
CA LYS A 158 -15.13 -4.01 6.82
C LYS A 158 -14.98 -5.54 6.89
N ASP A 159 -15.13 -6.21 5.75
CA ASP A 159 -15.10 -7.67 5.66
C ASP A 159 -13.68 -8.23 5.77
N THR A 160 -12.66 -7.44 5.43
CA THR A 160 -11.26 -7.90 5.37
C THR A 160 -10.32 -7.15 6.32
N VAL A 161 -10.76 -6.02 6.90
CA VAL A 161 -9.92 -5.19 7.77
C VAL A 161 -9.37 -5.95 8.98
N SER A 162 -10.09 -6.94 9.52
CA SER A 162 -9.67 -7.70 10.71
C SER A 162 -8.47 -8.62 10.47
N GLN A 163 -8.29 -9.06 9.23
CA GLN A 163 -7.21 -9.96 8.80
C GLN A 163 -6.13 -9.22 8.00
N ALA A 164 -6.18 -7.89 7.99
CA ALA A 164 -5.36 -7.08 7.10
C ALA A 164 -3.85 -7.21 7.35
N LEU A 165 -3.39 -7.61 8.54
CA LEU A 165 -1.96 -7.79 8.83
C LEU A 165 -1.58 -9.27 8.76
N VAL A 166 -0.57 -9.58 7.94
CA VAL A 166 -0.08 -10.94 7.73
C VAL A 166 1.43 -11.00 7.95
N LEU A 167 1.89 -12.06 8.60
CA LEU A 167 3.31 -12.36 8.75
C LEU A 167 3.82 -13.06 7.50
N ASP A 168 4.92 -12.56 6.96
CA ASP A 168 5.59 -13.14 5.80
C ASP A 168 7.11 -13.26 6.06
N VAL A 169 7.83 -13.99 5.23
CA VAL A 169 9.25 -14.31 5.43
C VAL A 169 10.01 -14.11 4.12
N MET A 170 11.03 -13.24 4.15
CA MET A 170 12.00 -13.15 3.06
C MET A 170 13.18 -14.08 3.33
N THR A 171 13.72 -14.70 2.29
CA THR A 171 15.02 -15.39 2.35
C THR A 171 15.95 -14.74 1.33
N PRO A 172 16.67 -13.65 1.66
CA PRO A 172 17.62 -13.05 0.74
C PRO A 172 18.77 -14.02 0.51
N HIS A 173 18.99 -14.42 -0.73
CA HIS A 173 20.11 -15.30 -1.11
C HIS A 173 21.43 -14.55 -1.36
N HIS A 174 21.44 -13.21 -1.28
CA HIS A 174 22.59 -12.39 -1.68
C HIS A 174 22.90 -11.25 -0.69
N HIS A 175 23.33 -11.59 0.53
CA HIS A 175 23.80 -10.58 1.49
C HIS A 175 25.17 -9.96 1.12
N LYS A 176 26.06 -10.73 0.48
CA LYS A 176 27.45 -10.30 0.23
C LYS A 176 27.67 -9.32 -0.94
N TYR A 177 26.66 -9.03 -1.77
CA TYR A 177 26.84 -8.18 -2.95
C TYR A 177 26.53 -6.69 -2.72
N ASN A 178 25.78 -6.35 -1.65
CA ASN A 178 25.39 -4.95 -1.37
C ASN A 178 26.34 -4.20 -0.43
N ASP A 179 27.30 -4.88 0.20
CA ASP A 179 28.35 -4.22 0.98
C ASP A 179 29.43 -3.68 0.04
N THR A 180 29.35 -2.39 -0.28
CA THR A 180 30.32 -1.63 -1.11
C THR A 180 31.66 -1.37 -0.41
N ALA A 181 32.01 -2.18 0.59
CA ALA A 181 33.21 -2.01 1.41
C ALA A 181 33.98 -3.31 1.69
N ALA A 182 34.03 -4.26 0.75
CA ALA A 182 35.09 -5.28 0.75
C ALA A 182 35.24 -5.93 -0.63
N SER A 183 36.49 -6.22 -0.98
CA SER A 183 36.94 -6.95 -2.18
C SER A 183 35.97 -8.02 -2.69
N VAL A 184 35.62 -7.92 -3.97
CA VAL A 184 34.76 -8.83 -4.74
C VAL A 184 35.27 -10.27 -4.66
N SER A 185 34.67 -11.08 -3.78
CA SER A 185 34.65 -12.53 -3.92
C SER A 185 33.37 -12.92 -4.67
N ALA A 186 33.51 -13.67 -5.76
CA ALA A 186 32.38 -14.19 -6.52
C ALA A 186 31.37 -14.92 -5.60
N PRO A 187 30.06 -14.77 -5.83
CA PRO A 187 29.04 -15.41 -5.01
C PRO A 187 29.25 -16.93 -5.05
N ARG A 188 29.44 -17.54 -3.88
CA ARG A 188 29.40 -18.99 -3.75
C ARG A 188 27.96 -19.42 -3.53
N ASP A 189 27.57 -20.50 -4.19
CA ASP A 189 26.23 -21.10 -4.19
C ASP A 189 25.89 -21.82 -2.86
N ASP A 190 26.70 -21.59 -1.80
CA ASP A 190 26.70 -22.34 -0.54
C ASP A 190 26.24 -21.52 0.69
N ASP A 191 25.89 -20.23 0.52
CA ASP A 191 25.35 -19.42 1.62
C ASP A 191 23.90 -19.84 1.94
N SER A 192 23.66 -20.31 3.17
CA SER A 192 22.32 -20.69 3.64
C SER A 192 21.43 -19.45 3.76
N PRO A 193 20.18 -19.48 3.26
CA PRO A 193 19.27 -18.34 3.36
C PRO A 193 18.98 -18.02 4.83
N VAL A 194 19.09 -16.74 5.21
CA VAL A 194 18.68 -16.26 6.53
C VAL A 194 17.23 -15.76 6.41
N PRO A 195 16.24 -16.43 7.01
CA PRO A 195 14.85 -16.00 6.94
C PRO A 195 14.63 -14.72 7.77
N ILE A 196 14.17 -13.66 7.12
CA ILE A 196 13.83 -12.37 7.73
C ILE A 196 12.32 -12.23 7.73
N PRO A 197 11.65 -12.41 8.89
CA PRO A 197 10.22 -12.17 8.99
C PRO A 197 9.91 -10.67 8.84
N PHE A 198 8.79 -10.38 8.19
CA PHE A 198 8.30 -9.04 7.96
C PHE A 198 6.77 -9.03 7.91
N LEU A 199 6.16 -7.89 8.18
CA LEU A 199 4.72 -7.72 8.02
C LEU A 199 4.35 -7.34 6.59
N SER A 200 3.28 -7.96 6.10
CA SER A 200 2.61 -7.66 4.84
C SER A 200 1.12 -7.41 5.08
N VAL A 201 0.42 -6.93 4.06
CA VAL A 201 -1.00 -6.60 4.12
C VAL A 201 -1.82 -7.52 3.23
N ARG A 202 -2.94 -8.06 3.71
CA ARG A 202 -3.92 -8.77 2.86
C ARG A 202 -5.33 -8.31 3.18
N ALA A 203 -5.84 -7.38 2.37
CA ALA A 203 -7.18 -6.85 2.51
C ALA A 203 -7.73 -6.39 1.16
N ASP A 204 -9.04 -6.32 1.06
CA ASP A 204 -9.73 -5.68 -0.06
C ASP A 204 -9.83 -4.20 0.25
N PHE A 205 -9.59 -3.35 -0.74
CA PHE A 205 -9.60 -1.89 -0.56
C PHE A 205 -10.72 -1.25 -1.36
N ARG A 206 -11.40 -0.27 -0.78
CA ARG A 206 -12.34 0.59 -1.50
C ARG A 206 -11.62 1.85 -1.95
N ILE A 207 -11.57 2.07 -3.26
CA ILE A 207 -10.97 3.25 -3.88
C ILE A 207 -12.06 4.28 -4.14
N LEU A 208 -11.72 5.55 -3.94
CA LEU A 208 -12.56 6.70 -4.23
C LEU A 208 -11.80 7.69 -5.10
N LEU A 209 -12.42 8.10 -6.21
CA LEU A 209 -11.95 9.20 -7.05
C LEU A 209 -13.04 10.27 -7.07
N SER A 210 -12.65 11.54 -7.11
CA SER A 210 -13.61 12.64 -7.25
C SER A 210 -13.12 13.77 -8.13
N CYS A 211 -14.06 14.62 -8.54
CA CYS A 211 -13.80 15.89 -9.20
C CYS A 211 -14.75 16.98 -8.64
N GLU A 212 -14.41 18.26 -8.79
CA GLU A 212 -15.15 19.35 -8.12
C GLU A 212 -16.50 19.67 -8.76
N SER A 213 -16.61 19.50 -10.09
CA SER A 213 -17.76 19.92 -10.89
C SER A 213 -18.48 18.72 -11.52
N SER A 214 -19.81 18.74 -11.47
CA SER A 214 -20.72 17.71 -12.00
C SER A 214 -21.00 17.84 -13.51
N SER A 215 -20.09 18.46 -14.27
CA SER A 215 -20.23 18.51 -15.72
C SER A 215 -20.14 17.11 -16.32
N LYS A 216 -20.88 16.86 -17.42
CA LYS A 216 -20.83 15.57 -18.13
C LYS A 216 -19.41 15.22 -18.60
N GLU A 217 -18.64 16.24 -18.98
CA GLU A 217 -17.24 16.09 -19.40
C GLU A 217 -16.36 15.64 -18.23
N ASN A 218 -16.48 16.27 -17.06
CA ASN A 218 -15.70 15.89 -15.88
C ASN A 218 -16.06 14.49 -15.40
N PHE A 219 -17.33 14.11 -15.49
CA PHE A 219 -17.77 12.76 -15.18
C PHE A 219 -17.16 11.73 -16.15
N ALA A 220 -17.03 12.07 -17.44
CA ALA A 220 -16.36 11.21 -18.41
C ALA A 220 -14.86 11.03 -18.09
N TRP A 221 -14.18 12.11 -17.67
CA TRP A 221 -12.80 12.04 -17.18
C TRP A 221 -12.66 11.21 -15.92
N LEU A 222 -13.61 11.32 -15.00
CA LEU A 222 -13.65 10.55 -13.76
C LEU A 222 -13.84 9.05 -14.04
N GLU A 223 -14.72 8.69 -14.96
CA GLU A 223 -14.90 7.30 -15.39
C GLU A 223 -13.70 6.76 -16.17
N LEU A 224 -13.02 7.60 -16.96
CA LEU A 224 -11.74 7.23 -17.57
C LEU A 224 -10.68 6.98 -16.50
N ALA A 225 -10.54 7.87 -15.52
CA ALA A 225 -9.60 7.70 -14.41
C ALA A 225 -9.85 6.39 -13.64
N ARG A 226 -11.12 6.05 -13.39
CA ARG A 226 -11.50 4.75 -12.79
C ARG A 226 -10.97 3.56 -13.59
N LYS A 227 -11.17 3.57 -14.92
CA LYS A 227 -10.67 2.50 -15.81
C LYS A 227 -9.14 2.42 -15.80
N LEU A 228 -8.47 3.57 -15.84
CA LEU A 228 -7.01 3.65 -15.83
C LEU A 228 -6.42 3.12 -14.52
N VAL A 229 -7.00 3.48 -13.36
CA VAL A 229 -6.58 2.94 -12.06
C VAL A 229 -6.71 1.43 -12.03
N LYS A 230 -7.83 0.88 -12.50
CA LYS A 230 -8.03 -0.57 -12.56
C LYS A 230 -6.99 -1.26 -13.43
N ASN A 231 -6.79 -0.77 -14.64
CA ASN A 231 -5.81 -1.35 -15.57
C ASN A 231 -4.38 -1.27 -15.00
N ALA A 232 -4.01 -0.15 -14.41
CA ALA A 232 -2.70 0.03 -13.79
C ALA A 232 -2.47 -0.97 -12.65
N ILE A 233 -3.48 -1.16 -11.78
CA ILE A 233 -3.42 -2.11 -10.67
C ILE A 233 -3.32 -3.55 -11.17
N GLU A 234 -4.08 -3.94 -12.19
CA GLU A 234 -4.03 -5.29 -12.75
C GLU A 234 -2.69 -5.56 -13.44
N HIS A 235 -2.17 -4.58 -14.19
CA HIS A 235 -0.96 -4.72 -14.98
C HIS A 235 0.31 -4.71 -14.10
N GLU A 236 0.44 -3.72 -13.23
CA GLU A 236 1.68 -3.50 -12.47
C GLU A 236 1.61 -4.00 -11.02
N GLY A 237 0.42 -4.03 -10.43
CA GLY A 237 0.25 -4.20 -8.99
C GLY A 237 0.51 -2.93 -8.19
N VAL A 238 0.21 -2.97 -6.89
CA VAL A 238 0.38 -1.85 -5.97
C VAL A 238 1.52 -2.13 -5.00
N GLY A 239 2.34 -1.12 -4.72
CA GLY A 239 3.36 -1.18 -3.66
C GLY A 239 4.69 -1.77 -4.08
N GLY A 240 5.44 -2.28 -3.10
CA GLY A 240 6.77 -2.82 -3.28
C GLY A 240 6.75 -4.31 -3.66
N LYS A 241 7.86 -4.77 -4.25
CA LYS A 241 8.10 -6.18 -4.62
C LYS A 241 7.05 -6.77 -5.57
N THR A 242 6.46 -5.96 -6.44
CA THR A 242 5.51 -6.41 -7.47
C THR A 242 6.11 -7.45 -8.43
N ASN A 243 7.42 -7.39 -8.69
CA ASN A 243 8.17 -8.39 -9.45
C ASN A 243 8.29 -9.75 -8.74
N ALA A 244 8.16 -9.79 -7.41
CA ALA A 244 8.12 -11.02 -6.62
C ALA A 244 6.67 -11.51 -6.37
N GLY A 245 5.69 -10.91 -7.06
CA GLY A 245 4.29 -11.31 -6.99
C GLY A 245 3.46 -10.61 -5.92
N TYR A 246 4.01 -9.65 -5.16
CA TYR A 246 3.25 -8.87 -4.18
C TYR A 246 2.34 -7.83 -4.85
N GLY A 247 1.30 -7.41 -4.13
CA GLY A 247 0.47 -6.28 -4.51
C GLY A 247 -0.44 -6.53 -5.70
N ARG A 248 -0.79 -7.79 -6.00
CA ARG A 248 -1.72 -8.13 -7.08
C ARG A 248 -3.15 -8.05 -6.59
N PHE A 249 -3.98 -7.37 -7.36
CA PHE A 249 -5.40 -7.20 -7.10
C PHE A 249 -6.21 -7.46 -8.37
N ASN A 250 -7.44 -7.91 -8.19
CA ASN A 250 -8.42 -8.00 -9.26
C ASN A 250 -9.63 -7.11 -8.91
N GLU A 251 -10.40 -6.73 -9.92
CA GLU A 251 -11.70 -6.11 -9.67
C GLU A 251 -12.63 -7.04 -8.89
N SER A 252 -13.33 -6.50 -7.89
CA SER A 252 -14.53 -7.13 -7.37
C SER A 252 -15.62 -7.06 -8.43
N ILE A 253 -15.83 -8.14 -9.19
CA ILE A 253 -17.06 -8.32 -9.97
C ILE A 253 -18.21 -8.25 -8.95
N ARG A 254 -19.02 -7.19 -8.99
CA ARG A 254 -20.25 -7.13 -8.21
C ARG A 254 -21.10 -8.33 -8.64
N GLY A 255 -21.31 -9.27 -7.71
CA GLY A 255 -22.41 -10.22 -7.78
C GLY A 255 -23.71 -9.57 -7.34
#